data_AF-A0A832AZG2-F1
#
_entry.id   AF-A0A832AZG2-F1
#
_cell.length_a   1.000
_cell.length_b   1.000
_cell.length_c   1.000
_cell.angle_alpha   90.00
_cell.angle_beta   90.00
_cell.angle_gamma   90.00
#
_symmetry.space_group_name_H-M   'P 1'
#
loop_
_entity.id
_entity.type
_entity.pdbx_description
1 polymer ?
#
loop_
_entity_poly.entity_id
_entity_poly.type
_entity_poly.pdbx_seq_one_letter_code
_entity_poly.pdbx_strand_id
1 'polypeptide(L)'
;MSLRLVYTGAMGVEETTTVRVRRPDSERLQSIAKSRQTTVVEVVHSAIEALERQEFLRGLGDDYRRLHEDPQRWEAYQAERKEWDPLG
;
A
#
# COMPACT_ATOMS: atom_id res chain seq x y z
N MET A 1 -18.44 -18.70 20.44
CA MET A 1 -18.05 -20.13 20.45
C MET A 1 -16.69 -20.21 19.79
N SER A 2 -15.65 -20.44 20.59
CA SER A 2 -14.25 -20.36 20.16
C SER A 2 -13.74 -21.76 19.91
N LEU A 3 -13.28 -22.06 18.70
CA LEU A 3 -12.48 -23.25 18.42
C LEU A 3 -11.06 -22.79 18.10
N ARG A 4 -10.09 -23.29 18.87
CA ARG A 4 -8.66 -23.04 18.69
C ARG A 4 -8.04 -24.40 18.34
N LEU A 5 -7.40 -24.50 17.20
CA LEU A 5 -6.59 -25.67 16.84
C LEU A 5 -5.17 -25.18 16.58
N VAL A 6 -4.22 -25.86 17.19
CA VAL A 6 -2.77 -25.63 17.10
C VAL A 6 -2.19 -26.86 16.41
N TYR A 7 -1.51 -26.76 15.26
CA TYR A 7 -0.40 -27.67 14.95
C TYR A 7 0.49 -27.23 13.76
N THR A 8 1.72 -27.73 13.86
CA THR A 8 2.99 -27.56 13.15
C THR A 8 3.08 -28.28 11.79
N GLY A 9 3.82 -27.72 10.82
CA GLY A 9 4.60 -28.55 9.86
C GLY A 9 4.72 -28.09 8.39
N ALA A 10 5.96 -27.71 8.01
CA ALA A 10 6.65 -27.88 6.71
C ALA A 10 6.39 -26.92 5.52
N MET A 11 7.25 -25.88 5.48
CA MET A 11 7.80 -25.04 4.38
C MET A 11 7.31 -25.19 2.93
N GLY A 12 6.82 -24.05 2.40
CA GLY A 12 6.68 -23.78 0.95
C GLY A 12 5.61 -22.76 0.55
N VAL A 13 4.93 -22.11 1.50
CA VAL A 13 3.70 -21.34 1.23
C VAL A 13 3.66 -20.09 2.12
N GLU A 14 3.24 -18.98 1.52
CA GLU A 14 3.13 -17.68 2.18
C GLU A 14 2.36 -17.81 3.50
N GLU A 15 2.97 -17.39 4.61
CA GLU A 15 2.39 -17.57 5.93
C GLU A 15 1.08 -16.78 6.04
N THR A 16 -0.05 -17.48 5.98
CA THR A 16 -1.35 -16.86 6.20
C THR A 16 -1.67 -16.83 7.69
N THR A 17 -2.00 -15.65 8.20
CA THR A 17 -2.54 -15.48 9.55
C THR A 17 -4.02 -15.12 9.50
N THR A 18 -4.75 -15.36 10.60
CA THR A 18 -6.18 -15.01 10.70
C THR A 18 -6.36 -13.70 11.46
N VAL A 19 -6.86 -12.68 10.78
CA VAL A 19 -7.22 -11.39 11.38
C VAL A 19 -8.73 -11.35 11.66
N ARG A 20 -9.11 -10.95 12.88
CA ARG A 20 -10.51 -10.75 13.22
C ARG A 20 -10.98 -9.40 12.67
N VAL A 21 -12.09 -9.43 11.94
CA VAL A 21 -12.76 -8.24 11.41
C VAL A 21 -14.23 -8.22 11.84
N ARG A 22 -14.89 -7.07 11.72
CA ARG A 22 -16.34 -7.02 11.94
C ARG A 22 -17.04 -7.82 10.84
N ARG A 23 -18.17 -8.46 11.18
CA ARG A 23 -18.99 -9.21 10.21
C ARG A 23 -19.30 -8.42 8.93
N PRO A 24 -19.80 -7.17 8.97
CA PRO A 24 -20.11 -6.43 7.74
C PRO A 24 -18.87 -6.17 6.86
N ASP A 25 -17.68 -6.02 7.47
CA ASP A 25 -16.45 -5.81 6.71
C ASP A 25 -16.01 -7.09 5.99
N SER A 26 -16.16 -8.26 6.63
CA SER A 26 -15.93 -9.56 6.00
C SER A 26 -16.88 -9.81 4.82
N GLU A 27 -18.17 -9.49 4.99
CA GLU A 27 -19.16 -9.61 3.91
C GLU A 27 -18.84 -8.68 2.74
N ARG A 28 -18.38 -7.46 3.01
CA ARG A 28 -17.93 -6.51 1.99
C ARG A 28 -16.69 -7.01 1.26
N LEU A 29 -15.70 -7.54 1.97
CA LEU A 29 -14.50 -8.14 1.37
C LEU A 29 -14.86 -9.32 0.46
N GLN A 30 -15.77 -10.19 0.90
CA GLN A 30 -16.26 -11.30 0.09
C GLN A 30 -16.99 -10.83 -1.17
N SER A 31 -17.80 -9.78 -1.07
CA SER A 31 -18.49 -9.19 -2.22
C SER A 31 -17.51 -8.64 -3.27
N ILE A 32 -16.47 -7.94 -2.82
CA ILE A 32 -15.41 -7.42 -3.69
C ILE A 32 -14.61 -8.56 -4.34
N ALA A 33 -14.26 -9.60 -3.58
CA ALA A 33 -13.54 -10.75 -4.10
C ALA A 33 -14.36 -11.46 -5.21
N LYS A 34 -15.67 -11.65 -4.97
CA LYS A 34 -16.59 -12.22 -5.96
C LYS A 34 -16.69 -11.38 -7.23
N SER A 35 -16.85 -10.05 -7.11
CA SER A 35 -17.00 -9.17 -8.28
C SER A 35 -15.72 -9.11 -9.13
N ARG A 36 -14.55 -9.27 -8.50
CA ARG A 36 -13.24 -9.27 -9.14
C ARG A 36 -12.74 -10.66 -9.54
N GLN A 37 -13.53 -11.72 -9.29
CA GLN A 37 -13.14 -13.11 -9.54
C GLN A 37 -11.78 -13.49 -8.93
N THR A 38 -11.55 -13.04 -7.70
CA THR A 38 -10.29 -13.20 -6.95
C THR A 38 -10.61 -13.69 -5.53
N THR A 39 -9.57 -13.93 -4.72
CA THR A 39 -9.74 -14.33 -3.32
C THR A 39 -9.84 -13.13 -2.37
N VAL A 40 -10.41 -13.34 -1.18
CA VAL A 40 -10.42 -12.30 -0.12
C VAL A 40 -8.99 -11.93 0.30
N VAL A 41 -8.06 -12.88 0.28
CA VAL A 41 -6.65 -12.65 0.60
C VAL A 41 -6.03 -11.67 -0.39
N GLU A 42 -6.22 -11.88 -1.69
CA GLU A 42 -5.72 -10.98 -2.74
C GLU A 42 -6.36 -9.58 -2.66
N VAL A 43 -7.65 -9.49 -2.31
CA VAL A 43 -8.30 -8.19 -2.07
C VAL A 43 -7.65 -7.45 -0.90
N VAL A 44 -7.37 -8.16 0.20
CA VAL A 44 -6.70 -7.56 1.38
C VAL A 44 -5.28 -7.15 1.03
N HIS A 45 -4.53 -7.99 0.32
CA HIS A 45 -3.17 -7.68 -0.13
C HIS A 45 -3.15 -6.42 -1.00
N SER A 46 -4.02 -6.37 -2.03
CA SER A 46 -4.13 -5.21 -2.91
C SER A 46 -4.54 -3.93 -2.17
N ALA A 47 -5.38 -4.07 -1.13
CA ALA A 47 -5.79 -2.93 -0.31
C ALA A 47 -4.64 -2.39 0.57
N ILE A 48 -3.77 -3.28 1.07
CA ILE A 48 -2.57 -2.89 1.82
C ILE A 48 -1.60 -2.15 0.90
N GLU A 49 -1.28 -2.71 -0.27
CA GLU A 49 -0.40 -2.03 -1.23
C GLU A 49 -0.93 -0.65 -1.65
N ALA A 50 -2.25 -0.55 -1.85
CA ALA A 50 -2.88 0.72 -2.17
C ALA A 50 -2.74 1.73 -1.02
N LEU A 51 -2.91 1.30 0.22
CA LEU A 51 -2.75 2.14 1.40
C LEU A 51 -1.29 2.61 1.54
N GLU A 52 -0.32 1.71 1.41
CA GLU A 52 1.10 2.05 1.48
C GLU A 52 1.50 3.06 0.40
N ARG A 53 1.02 2.86 -0.82
CA ARG A 53 1.25 3.82 -1.92
C ARG A 53 0.64 5.18 -1.62
N GLN A 54 -0.57 5.23 -1.05
CA GLN A 54 -1.22 6.49 -0.67
C GLN A 54 -0.43 7.24 0.40
N GLU A 55 0.06 6.53 1.43
CA GLU A 55 0.86 7.15 2.48
C GLU A 55 2.22 7.61 1.97
N PHE A 56 2.87 6.82 1.10
CA PHE A 56 4.10 7.23 0.43
C PHE A 56 3.91 8.52 -0.38
N LEU A 57 2.87 8.58 -1.22
CA LEU A 57 2.57 9.76 -2.03
C LEU A 57 2.24 10.99 -1.18
N ARG A 58 1.60 10.79 -0.01
CA ARG A 58 1.34 11.88 0.94
C ARG A 58 2.65 12.45 1.49
N GLY A 59 3.57 11.58 1.93
CA GLY A 59 4.89 12.00 2.40
C GLY A 59 5.68 12.72 1.33
N LEU A 60 5.72 12.17 0.11
CA LEU A 60 6.40 12.80 -1.02
C LEU A 60 5.82 14.17 -1.36
N GLY A 61 4.50 14.33 -1.31
CA GLY A 61 3.84 15.62 -1.55
C GLY A 61 4.19 16.67 -0.50
N ASP A 62 4.31 16.28 0.77
CA ASP A 62 4.75 17.17 1.84
C ASP A 62 6.23 17.55 1.69
N ASP A 63 7.10 16.62 1.32
CA ASP A 63 8.52 16.90 1.09
C ASP A 63 8.74 17.79 -0.13
N TYR A 64 7.98 17.56 -1.21
CA TYR A 64 8.01 18.44 -2.38
C TYR A 64 7.50 19.84 -2.07
N ARG A 65 6.45 19.95 -1.23
CA ARG A 65 5.96 21.26 -0.76
C ARG A 65 7.04 22.00 0.01
N ARG A 66 7.71 21.34 0.96
CA ARG A 66 8.83 21.92 1.72
C ARG A 66 9.99 22.34 0.82
N LEU A 67 10.31 21.55 -0.20
CA LEU A 67 11.34 21.88 -1.17
C LEU A 67 10.97 23.13 -1.98
N HIS A 68 9.72 23.24 -2.42
CA HIS A 68 9.23 24.38 -3.19
C HIS A 68 9.11 25.66 -2.33
N GLU A 69 8.89 25.53 -1.02
CA GLU A 69 8.87 26.64 -0.06
C GLU A 69 10.28 27.21 0.24
N ASP A 70 11.35 26.52 -0.16
CA ASP A 70 12.75 26.97 -0.05
C ASP A 70 13.30 27.38 -1.44
N PRO A 71 13.36 28.69 -1.75
CA PRO A 71 13.75 29.17 -3.08
C PRO A 71 15.15 28.74 -3.51
N GLN A 72 16.12 28.67 -2.58
CA GLN A 72 17.49 28.27 -2.93
C GLN A 72 17.58 26.79 -3.28
N ARG A 73 16.91 25.94 -2.49
CA ARG A 73 16.88 24.50 -2.76
C ARG A 73 16.05 24.17 -4.00
N TRP A 74 14.99 24.94 -4.25
CA TRP A 74 14.19 24.83 -5.46
C TRP A 74 14.97 25.19 -6.72
N GLU A 75 15.73 26.29 -6.70
CA GLU A 75 16.60 26.67 -7.82
C GLU A 75 17.68 25.62 -8.10
N ALA A 76 18.32 25.08 -7.06
CA ALA A 76 19.30 23.99 -7.20
C ALA A 76 18.68 22.73 -7.81
N TYR A 77 17.49 22.32 -7.35
CA TYR A 77 16.76 21.19 -7.91
C TYR A 77 16.39 21.39 -9.38
N GLN A 78 15.94 22.59 -9.76
CA GLN A 78 15.58 22.90 -11.16
C GLN A 78 16.82 22.92 -12.07
N ALA A 79 17.97 23.40 -11.56
CA ALA A 79 19.23 23.39 -12.29
C ALA A 79 19.71 21.95 -12.54
N GLU A 80 19.68 21.10 -11.51
CA GLU A 80 19.95 19.67 -11.64
C GLU A 80 18.98 19.05 -12.66
N ARG A 81 17.67 19.23 -12.49
CA ARG A 81 16.67 18.61 -13.36
C ARG A 81 16.85 18.97 -14.85
N LYS A 82 17.32 20.18 -15.15
CA LYS A 82 17.65 20.64 -16.52
C LYS A 82 18.91 19.98 -17.10
N GLU A 83 19.84 19.57 -16.25
CA GLU A 83 21.02 18.78 -16.64
C GLU A 83 20.61 17.36 -17.07
N TRP A 84 19.67 16.75 -16.35
CA TRP A 84 19.21 15.38 -16.61
C TRP A 84 18.15 15.29 -17.71
N ASP A 85 17.36 16.35 -17.91
CA ASP A 85 16.34 16.42 -18.96
C ASP A 85 16.54 17.69 -19.81
N PRO A 86 17.54 17.69 -20.71
CA PRO A 86 17.84 18.86 -21.55
C PRO A 86 16.78 19.10 -22.64
N LEU A 87 15.81 18.20 -22.83
CA LEU A 87 14.81 18.26 -23.90
C LEU A 87 13.39 18.62 -23.42
N GLY A 88 13.05 18.37 -22.15
CA GLY A 88 11.78 18.79 -21.53
C GLY A 88 10.59 17.90 -21.80
#